data_AF-A0A0B7F4K9-F1
#
_entry.id   AF-A0A0B7F4K9-F1
#
_cell.length_a   1.000
_cell.length_b   1.000
_cell.length_c   1.000
_cell.angle_alpha   90.00
_cell.angle_beta   90.00
_cell.angle_gamma   90.00
#
_symmetry.space_group_name_H-M   'P 1'
#
loop_
_entity.id
_entity.type
_entity.pdbx_description
1 polymer ?
#
loop_
_entity_poly.entity_id
_entity_poly.type
_entity_poly.pdbx_seq_one_letter_code
_entity_poly.pdbx_strand_id
1 'polypeptide(L)'
;MDEDYYKQCTVHIRTKKIHDCLPSRLHLQQFLRPFGSVSALHEWCFRDGKIQNDKPNNVLVLFENQRIASSLLKASANEGPASFWITHSVIAFPVQGPCHRIFSKEIAPKIEDLGSGGNEERRSGEIGHSTKRQHYGETPQTSGSLPRIIDTRPAKRPRNENTEIGVDQRNGASTSRLVTATSTPQYSRTPSVIPESTEWLHARITQLESELESTRAARDLAVSEQHVAAISHHAEQQARREAMAQKSSAEAAKSRAEAEQSRLLSELERIASRQPTLLMEENGSGGSSKPRTELLEQELGEIRDRENKHHLQKSHLELQLEKAKAEIGELKSDLASTQEKLDSTQSSLELLERKYSSARRKYGASKEKLGAYKTRLENERSIVKKLQDTLTPAAYKSLGATHETLGEFLSAMGLPSLDGGTSSLKEESD
;
A
#
# COMPACT_ATOMS: atom_id res chain seq x y z
N MET A 1 -1.21 -20.64 -29.54
CA MET A 1 -0.72 -20.02 -28.28
C MET A 1 -1.16 -20.91 -27.14
N ASP A 2 -0.33 -21.10 -26.11
CA ASP A 2 -0.63 -22.02 -25.01
C ASP A 2 -1.76 -21.48 -24.10
N GLU A 3 -2.63 -22.35 -23.58
CA GLU A 3 -3.74 -21.97 -22.69
C GLU A 3 -3.19 -21.24 -21.44
N ASP A 4 -2.02 -21.68 -20.96
CA ASP A 4 -1.32 -21.08 -19.84
C ASP A 4 -0.91 -19.62 -20.10
N TYR A 5 -0.62 -19.25 -21.34
CA TYR A 5 -0.31 -17.86 -21.71
C TYR A 5 -1.54 -16.96 -21.54
N TYR A 6 -2.69 -17.39 -22.07
CA TYR A 6 -3.92 -16.61 -21.94
C TYR A 6 -4.42 -16.54 -20.50
N LYS A 7 -4.21 -17.60 -19.72
CA LYS A 7 -4.48 -17.62 -18.28
C LYS A 7 -3.65 -16.56 -17.54
N GLN A 8 -2.38 -16.40 -17.89
CA GLN A 8 -1.49 -15.37 -17.31
C GLN A 8 -1.83 -13.95 -17.79
N CYS A 9 -2.49 -13.81 -18.94
CA CYS A 9 -2.96 -12.53 -19.47
C CYS A 9 -4.39 -12.17 -19.01
N THR A 10 -5.08 -13.07 -18.30
CA THR A 10 -6.45 -12.86 -17.86
C THR A 10 -6.51 -12.52 -16.38
N VAL A 11 -7.33 -11.53 -16.04
CA VAL A 11 -7.59 -11.11 -14.66
C VAL A 11 -9.06 -11.24 -14.35
N HIS A 12 -9.37 -11.82 -13.18
CA HIS A 12 -10.73 -11.90 -12.65
C HIS A 12 -10.97 -10.73 -11.69
N ILE A 13 -11.90 -9.84 -12.03
CA ILE A 13 -12.33 -8.75 -11.14
C ILE A 13 -13.70 -9.12 -10.57
N ARG A 14 -13.86 -8.97 -9.26
CA ARG A 14 -15.15 -9.18 -8.58
C ARG A 14 -15.41 -8.12 -7.53
N THR A 15 -16.67 -7.95 -7.16
CA THR A 15 -17.04 -7.13 -6.01
C THR A 15 -16.60 -7.83 -4.70
N LYS A 16 -16.21 -7.04 -3.70
CA LYS A 16 -15.82 -7.53 -2.37
C LYS A 16 -17.03 -8.09 -1.61
N LYS A 17 -18.21 -7.51 -1.80
CA LYS A 17 -19.48 -8.03 -1.28
C LYS A 17 -20.23 -8.73 -2.40
N ILE A 18 -20.74 -9.92 -2.11
CA ILE A 18 -21.43 -10.79 -3.08
C ILE A 18 -22.67 -10.11 -3.68
N HIS A 19 -23.31 -9.22 -2.91
CA HIS A 19 -24.54 -8.54 -3.32
C HIS A 19 -24.32 -7.23 -4.09
N ASP A 20 -23.10 -6.70 -4.09
CA ASP A 20 -22.77 -5.49 -4.83
C ASP A 20 -22.73 -5.77 -6.34
N CYS A 21 -22.89 -4.72 -7.15
CA CYS A 21 -22.81 -4.79 -8.61
C CYS A 21 -21.49 -4.20 -9.10
N LEU A 22 -20.95 -4.75 -10.19
CA LEU A 22 -19.83 -4.13 -10.87
C LEU A 22 -20.23 -2.75 -11.44
N PRO A 23 -19.27 -1.82 -11.56
CA PRO A 23 -19.49 -0.59 -12.31
C PRO A 23 -19.87 -0.91 -13.77
N SER A 24 -20.57 0.02 -14.42
CA SER A 24 -20.97 -0.14 -15.82
C SER A 24 -19.76 -0.50 -16.70
N ARG A 25 -19.97 -1.36 -17.71
CA ARG A 25 -18.92 -1.78 -18.65
C ARG A 25 -18.07 -0.64 -19.19
N LEU A 26 -18.68 0.50 -19.51
CA LEU A 26 -17.99 1.69 -20.02
C LEU A 26 -17.07 2.33 -18.97
N HIS A 27 -17.52 2.45 -17.72
CA HIS A 27 -16.67 2.90 -16.61
C HIS A 27 -15.51 1.93 -16.37
N LEU A 28 -15.78 0.62 -16.40
CA LEU A 28 -14.74 -0.38 -16.22
C LEU A 28 -13.69 -0.30 -17.33
N GLN A 29 -14.10 -0.15 -18.59
CA GLN A 29 -13.17 0.05 -19.71
C GLN A 29 -12.35 1.34 -19.58
N GLN A 30 -12.97 2.45 -19.17
CA GLN A 30 -12.24 3.70 -18.92
C GLN A 30 -11.21 3.55 -17.79
N PHE A 31 -11.57 2.83 -16.73
CA PHE A 31 -10.66 2.53 -15.63
C PHE A 31 -9.50 1.63 -16.06
N LEU A 32 -9.73 0.67 -16.95
CA LEU A 32 -8.71 -0.27 -17.41
C LEU A 32 -7.77 0.31 -18.48
N ARG A 33 -8.19 1.38 -19.18
CA ARG A 33 -7.41 2.02 -20.25
C ARG A 33 -5.97 2.40 -19.86
N PRO A 34 -5.67 2.94 -18.66
CA PRO A 34 -4.29 3.28 -18.26
C PRO A 34 -3.38 2.06 -18.07
N PHE A 35 -3.95 0.87 -17.87
CA PHE A 35 -3.17 -0.37 -17.73
C PHE A 35 -2.75 -0.93 -19.09
N GLY A 36 -3.61 -0.79 -20.10
CA GLY A 36 -3.32 -1.17 -21.49
C GLY A 36 -4.57 -1.60 -22.26
N SER A 37 -4.37 -2.18 -23.45
CA SER A 37 -5.45 -2.66 -24.31
C SER A 37 -6.14 -3.91 -23.74
N VAL A 38 -7.46 -3.89 -23.72
CA VAL A 38 -8.31 -5.01 -23.31
C VAL A 38 -8.80 -5.73 -24.57
N SER A 39 -8.39 -6.98 -24.76
CA SER A 39 -8.77 -7.78 -25.93
C SER A 39 -10.19 -8.34 -25.80
N ALA A 40 -10.55 -8.80 -24.60
CA ALA A 40 -11.88 -9.34 -24.33
C ALA A 40 -12.32 -9.04 -22.90
N LEU A 41 -13.63 -8.89 -22.72
CA LEU A 41 -14.25 -8.63 -21.43
C LEU A 41 -15.56 -9.43 -21.34
N HIS A 42 -15.68 -10.25 -20.30
CA HIS A 42 -16.83 -11.13 -20.08
C HIS A 42 -17.39 -10.95 -18.67
N GLU A 43 -18.64 -10.49 -18.57
CA GLU A 43 -19.34 -10.17 -17.32
C GLU A 43 -20.37 -11.26 -16.99
N TRP A 44 -20.48 -11.64 -15.70
CA TRP A 44 -21.52 -12.55 -15.22
C TRP A 44 -21.89 -12.27 -13.76
N CYS A 45 -23.05 -12.78 -13.33
CA CYS A 45 -23.46 -12.76 -11.92
C CYS A 45 -23.25 -14.14 -11.29
N PHE A 46 -22.59 -14.19 -10.13
CA PHE A 46 -22.41 -15.40 -9.32
C PHE A 46 -22.96 -15.18 -7.92
N ARG A 47 -24.03 -15.90 -7.58
CA ARG A 47 -24.71 -15.83 -6.27
C ARG A 47 -25.12 -17.24 -5.85
N ASP A 48 -24.97 -17.54 -4.56
CA ASP A 48 -25.36 -18.82 -3.95
C ASP A 48 -24.76 -20.05 -4.67
N GLY A 49 -23.51 -19.93 -5.13
CA GLY A 49 -22.79 -21.01 -5.82
C GLY A 49 -23.21 -21.25 -7.28
N LYS A 50 -24.09 -20.41 -7.86
CA LYS A 50 -24.59 -20.57 -9.23
C LYS A 50 -24.46 -19.29 -10.05
N ILE A 51 -24.32 -19.45 -11.37
CA ILE A 51 -24.36 -18.33 -12.32
C ILE A 51 -25.83 -17.94 -12.52
N GLN A 52 -26.15 -16.66 -12.39
CA GLN A 52 -27.51 -16.13 -12.46
C GLN A 52 -27.61 -15.03 -13.53
N ASN A 53 -28.82 -14.81 -14.07
CA ASN A 53 -29.13 -13.72 -15.00
C ASN A 53 -29.52 -12.45 -14.24
N ASP A 54 -28.60 -11.94 -13.43
CA ASP A 54 -28.77 -10.69 -12.66
C ASP A 54 -27.60 -9.74 -12.98
N LYS A 55 -27.59 -8.54 -12.39
CA LYS A 55 -26.51 -7.56 -12.55
C LYS A 55 -25.15 -8.21 -12.26
N PRO A 56 -24.17 -8.04 -13.14
CA PRO A 56 -22.89 -8.73 -13.03
C PRO A 56 -22.14 -8.26 -11.78
N ASN A 57 -21.62 -9.22 -11.02
CA ASN A 57 -20.75 -8.99 -9.86
C ASN A 57 -19.33 -9.57 -10.08
N ASN A 58 -19.11 -10.22 -11.24
CA ASN A 58 -17.84 -10.77 -11.67
C ASN A 58 -17.57 -10.42 -13.14
N VAL A 59 -16.29 -10.20 -13.46
CA VAL A 59 -15.83 -9.95 -14.83
C VAL A 59 -14.45 -10.55 -15.05
N LEU A 60 -14.25 -11.18 -16.20
CA LEU A 60 -12.95 -11.62 -16.68
C LEU A 60 -12.47 -10.65 -17.75
N VAL A 61 -11.25 -10.19 -17.59
CA VAL A 61 -10.60 -9.23 -18.48
C VAL A 61 -9.36 -9.87 -19.05
N LEU A 62 -9.34 -10.04 -20.36
CA LEU A 62 -8.17 -10.52 -21.10
C LEU A 62 -7.39 -9.33 -21.65
N PHE A 63 -6.12 -9.25 -21.27
CA PHE A 63 -5.18 -8.25 -21.80
C PHE A 63 -4.34 -8.83 -22.93
N GLU A 64 -3.80 -7.95 -23.76
CA GLU A 64 -2.85 -8.33 -24.83
C GLU A 64 -1.50 -8.85 -24.27
N ASN A 65 -1.15 -8.49 -23.04
CA ASN A 65 0.15 -8.82 -22.45
C ASN A 65 0.07 -9.14 -20.96
N GLN A 66 0.75 -10.22 -20.54
CA GLN A 66 0.89 -10.65 -19.14
C GLN A 66 1.40 -9.53 -18.21
N ARG A 67 2.29 -8.65 -18.69
CA ARG A 67 2.82 -7.54 -17.89
C ARG A 67 1.71 -6.59 -17.44
N ILE A 68 0.71 -6.38 -18.29
CA ILE A 68 -0.45 -5.54 -17.99
C ILE A 68 -1.30 -6.19 -16.90
N ALA A 69 -1.64 -7.47 -17.07
CA ALA A 69 -2.36 -8.25 -16.07
C ALA A 69 -1.66 -8.23 -14.69
N SER A 70 -0.33 -8.42 -14.69
CA SER A 70 0.49 -8.37 -13.47
C SER A 70 0.50 -6.97 -12.83
N SER A 71 0.54 -5.91 -13.63
CA SER A 71 0.47 -4.52 -13.15
C SER A 71 -0.89 -4.23 -12.51
N LEU A 72 -1.98 -4.68 -13.14
CA LEU A 72 -3.33 -4.52 -12.60
C LEU A 72 -3.50 -5.27 -11.27
N LEU A 73 -3.00 -6.50 -11.16
CA LEU A 73 -3.04 -7.27 -9.92
C LEU A 73 -2.26 -6.58 -8.79
N LYS A 74 -1.08 -6.02 -9.08
CA LYS A 74 -0.31 -5.22 -8.12
C LYS A 74 -1.05 -3.95 -7.71
N ALA A 75 -1.68 -3.27 -8.67
CA ALA A 75 -2.46 -2.06 -8.39
C ALA A 75 -3.71 -2.36 -7.54
N SER A 76 -4.33 -3.54 -7.71
CA SER A 76 -5.43 -3.98 -6.86
C SER A 76 -5.00 -4.35 -5.45
N ALA A 77 -3.77 -4.82 -5.25
CA ALA A 77 -3.24 -5.12 -3.92
C ALA A 77 -2.90 -3.84 -3.13
N ASN A 78 -2.52 -2.77 -3.83
CA ASN A 78 -2.14 -1.49 -3.23
C ASN A 78 -3.35 -0.54 -3.14
N GLU A 79 -4.30 -0.89 -2.28
CA GLU A 79 -5.56 -0.14 -2.11
C GLU A 79 -5.33 1.24 -1.44
N GLY A 80 -5.18 2.29 -2.24
CA GLY A 80 -5.20 3.68 -1.75
C GLY A 80 -6.62 4.13 -1.37
N PRO A 81 -6.79 5.04 -0.39
CA PRO A 81 -8.10 5.50 0.11
C PRO A 81 -8.99 6.19 -0.93
N ALA A 82 -8.42 6.63 -2.05
CA ALA A 82 -9.14 7.20 -3.21
C ALA A 82 -9.02 6.33 -4.47
N SER A 83 -8.64 5.06 -4.33
CA SER A 83 -8.49 4.15 -5.46
C SER A 83 -9.86 3.65 -5.94
N PHE A 84 -9.95 3.40 -7.24
CA PHE A 84 -11.13 2.80 -7.88
C PHE A 84 -11.61 1.53 -7.17
N TRP A 85 -10.67 0.71 -6.67
CA TRP A 85 -10.90 -0.53 -5.94
C TRP A 85 -11.74 -0.32 -4.68
N ILE A 86 -11.44 0.73 -3.90
CA ILE A 86 -12.19 1.07 -2.69
C ILE A 86 -13.51 1.73 -3.06
N THR A 87 -13.52 2.70 -3.98
CA THR A 87 -14.73 3.44 -4.37
C THR A 87 -15.82 2.52 -4.90
N HIS A 88 -15.46 1.51 -5.67
CA HIS A 88 -16.42 0.55 -6.25
C HIS A 88 -16.48 -0.78 -5.49
N SER A 89 -15.76 -0.92 -4.37
CA SER A 89 -15.73 -2.16 -3.59
C SER A 89 -15.38 -3.37 -4.48
N VAL A 90 -14.37 -3.24 -5.34
CA VAL A 90 -13.91 -4.28 -6.30
C VAL A 90 -12.48 -4.69 -6.02
N ILE A 91 -12.14 -5.92 -6.40
CA ILE A 91 -10.82 -6.51 -6.22
C ILE A 91 -10.49 -7.42 -7.42
N ALA A 92 -9.21 -7.46 -7.79
CA ALA A 92 -8.70 -8.27 -8.89
C ALA A 92 -7.91 -9.50 -8.38
N PHE A 93 -8.10 -10.63 -9.03
CA PHE A 93 -7.45 -11.90 -8.73
C PHE A 93 -6.91 -12.56 -10.01
N PRO A 94 -5.82 -13.35 -9.92
CA PRO A 94 -5.45 -14.25 -11.00
C PRO A 94 -6.55 -15.29 -11.23
N VAL A 95 -6.69 -15.77 -12.47
CA VAL A 95 -7.69 -16.80 -12.81
C VAL A 95 -7.32 -18.12 -12.12
N GLN A 96 -8.05 -18.45 -11.06
CA GLN A 96 -7.89 -19.69 -10.28
C GLN A 96 -9.25 -20.27 -9.87
N GLY A 97 -9.26 -21.56 -9.50
CA GLY A 97 -10.44 -22.22 -8.93
C GLY A 97 -11.64 -22.28 -9.88
N PRO A 98 -12.88 -22.04 -9.39
CA PRO A 98 -14.10 -22.14 -10.20
C PRO A 98 -14.13 -21.24 -11.44
N CYS A 99 -13.47 -20.08 -11.38
CA CYS A 99 -13.41 -19.13 -12.50
C CYS A 99 -12.60 -19.68 -13.68
N HIS A 100 -11.68 -20.62 -13.45
CA HIS A 100 -10.94 -21.28 -14.52
C HIS A 100 -11.86 -22.09 -15.43
N ARG A 101 -12.91 -22.73 -14.90
CA ARG A 101 -13.90 -23.45 -15.72
C ARG A 101 -14.68 -22.52 -16.63
N ILE A 102 -15.00 -21.32 -16.16
CA ILE A 102 -15.68 -20.29 -16.97
C ILE A 102 -14.72 -19.80 -18.05
N PHE A 103 -13.47 -19.51 -17.67
CA PHE A 103 -12.43 -19.10 -18.62
C PHE A 103 -12.25 -20.10 -19.77
N SER A 104 -12.01 -21.37 -19.47
CA SER A 104 -11.74 -22.38 -20.50
C SER A 104 -12.99 -22.70 -21.36
N LYS A 105 -14.20 -22.52 -20.83
CA LYS A 105 -15.44 -22.77 -21.60
C LYS A 105 -15.92 -21.59 -22.43
N GLU A 106 -15.80 -20.36 -21.91
CA GLU A 106 -16.45 -19.18 -22.50
C GLU A 106 -15.47 -18.23 -23.17
N ILE A 107 -14.24 -18.14 -22.67
CA ILE A 107 -13.26 -17.15 -23.12
C ILE A 107 -12.26 -17.79 -24.07
N ALA A 108 -11.70 -18.95 -23.72
CA ALA A 108 -10.72 -19.63 -24.57
C ALA A 108 -11.23 -19.87 -26.02
N PRO A 109 -12.47 -20.35 -26.26
CA PRO A 109 -12.95 -20.53 -27.62
C PRO A 109 -13.08 -19.21 -28.39
N LYS A 110 -13.55 -18.15 -27.73
CA LYS A 110 -13.67 -16.81 -28.34
C LYS A 110 -12.31 -16.22 -28.73
N ILE A 111 -11.24 -16.57 -28.00
CA ILE A 111 -9.88 -16.16 -28.34
C ILE A 111 -9.39 -16.91 -29.58
N GLU A 112 -9.65 -18.22 -29.68
CA GLU A 112 -9.29 -19.04 -30.83
C GLU A 112 -9.99 -18.57 -32.11
N ASP A 113 -11.26 -18.17 -32.00
CA ASP A 113 -12.03 -17.59 -33.09
C ASP A 113 -11.42 -16.25 -33.58
N LEU A 114 -11.03 -15.38 -32.64
CA LEU A 114 -10.39 -14.10 -32.96
C LEU A 114 -9.00 -14.27 -33.61
N GLY A 115 -8.26 -15.32 -33.22
CA GLY A 115 -6.96 -15.63 -33.80
C GLY A 115 -7.06 -16.27 -35.20
N SER A 116 -8.13 -17.01 -35.46
CA SER A 116 -8.34 -17.74 -36.72
C SER A 116 -8.98 -16.88 -37.82
N GLY A 117 -9.73 -15.84 -37.44
CA GLY A 117 -10.44 -14.94 -38.37
C GLY A 117 -9.58 -13.91 -39.12
N GLY A 118 -8.25 -13.96 -38.99
CA GLY A 118 -7.33 -12.93 -39.50
C GLY A 118 -7.20 -12.77 -41.02
N ASN A 119 -8.11 -13.31 -41.85
CA ASN A 119 -8.03 -13.11 -43.31
C ASN A 119 -9.36 -13.08 -44.09
N GLU A 120 -10.53 -13.09 -43.47
CA GLU A 120 -11.81 -12.97 -44.19
C GLU A 120 -12.68 -11.83 -43.65
N GLU A 121 -12.17 -10.60 -43.71
CA GLU A 121 -13.03 -9.41 -43.55
C GLU A 121 -12.87 -8.46 -44.74
N ARG A 122 -13.13 -8.99 -45.93
CA ARG A 122 -13.68 -8.23 -47.07
C ARG A 122 -14.52 -9.15 -47.95
N ARG A 123 -15.75 -9.45 -47.54
CA ARG A 123 -16.94 -9.47 -48.41
C ARG A 123 -18.18 -9.96 -47.66
N SER A 124 -19.28 -9.23 -47.89
CA SER A 124 -20.70 -9.59 -47.72
C SER A 124 -21.10 -10.04 -46.30
N GLY A 125 -21.87 -9.27 -45.52
CA GLY A 125 -23.11 -8.64 -45.95
C GLY A 125 -24.24 -9.66 -46.05
N GLU A 126 -24.52 -10.42 -44.98
CA GLU A 126 -25.82 -11.07 -44.83
C GLU A 126 -26.14 -11.34 -43.35
N ILE A 127 -27.29 -10.82 -42.93
CA ILE A 127 -27.83 -10.88 -41.58
C ILE A 127 -28.51 -12.25 -41.41
N GLY A 128 -27.80 -13.19 -40.78
CA GLY A 128 -28.35 -14.46 -40.32
C GLY A 128 -28.73 -14.40 -38.84
N HIS A 129 -30.02 -14.24 -38.56
CA HIS A 129 -30.60 -14.25 -37.22
C HIS A 129 -30.37 -15.59 -36.50
N SER A 130 -29.83 -15.56 -35.27
CA SER A 130 -30.13 -16.62 -34.28
C SER A 130 -29.98 -16.16 -32.82
N THR A 131 -31.16 -15.92 -32.24
CA THR A 131 -31.60 -16.03 -30.83
C THR A 131 -30.91 -15.31 -29.65
N LYS A 132 -31.79 -14.55 -28.99
CA LYS A 132 -31.80 -14.06 -27.60
C LYS A 132 -30.96 -12.81 -27.26
N ARG A 133 -31.38 -11.70 -27.87
CA ARG A 133 -31.27 -10.35 -27.31
C ARG A 133 -32.27 -10.20 -26.15
N GLN A 134 -31.80 -10.10 -24.91
CA GLN A 134 -32.62 -9.60 -23.80
C GLN A 134 -32.69 -8.07 -23.91
N HIS A 135 -33.88 -7.58 -24.24
CA HIS A 135 -34.25 -6.17 -24.17
C HIS A 135 -34.26 -5.72 -22.71
N TYR A 136 -33.36 -4.81 -22.32
CA TYR A 136 -33.60 -3.97 -21.15
C TYR A 136 -34.58 -2.88 -21.59
N GLY A 137 -35.78 -2.91 -21.03
CA GLY A 137 -36.74 -1.81 -21.13
C GLY A 137 -36.23 -0.64 -20.30
N GLU A 138 -36.05 0.51 -20.95
CA GLU A 138 -35.90 1.80 -20.31
C GLU A 138 -37.25 2.22 -19.73
N THR A 139 -37.30 2.47 -18.41
CA THR A 139 -38.45 3.10 -17.73
C THR A 139 -38.03 4.52 -17.34
N PRO A 140 -38.91 5.53 -17.49
CA PRO A 140 -38.50 6.93 -17.41
C PRO A 140 -38.48 7.45 -15.97
N GLN A 141 -37.48 8.32 -15.74
CA GLN A 141 -37.43 9.47 -14.85
C GLN A 141 -38.33 9.45 -13.59
N THR A 142 -37.68 9.26 -12.43
CA THR A 142 -38.17 9.80 -11.16
C THR A 142 -37.15 10.81 -10.66
N SER A 143 -37.51 12.08 -10.78
CA SER A 143 -36.85 13.23 -10.18
C SER A 143 -36.79 13.07 -8.65
N GLY A 144 -35.62 12.72 -8.13
CA GLY A 144 -35.30 12.66 -6.71
C GLY A 144 -34.13 13.60 -6.41
N SER A 145 -34.33 14.47 -5.43
CA SER A 145 -33.46 15.60 -5.07
C SER A 145 -31.98 15.23 -4.89
N LEU A 146 -31.11 16.02 -5.53
CA LEU A 146 -29.66 16.07 -5.31
C LEU A 146 -29.32 16.27 -3.82
N PRO A 147 -28.46 15.44 -3.21
CA PRO A 147 -27.77 15.81 -2.00
C PRO A 147 -26.69 16.84 -2.35
N ARG A 148 -26.83 18.00 -1.73
CA ARG A 148 -25.92 19.14 -1.64
C ARG A 148 -24.45 18.72 -1.72
N ILE A 149 -23.80 19.06 -2.83
CA ILE A 149 -22.34 19.01 -2.98
C ILE A 149 -21.74 19.92 -1.91
N ILE A 150 -21.08 19.31 -0.92
CA ILE A 150 -20.17 20.04 -0.04
C ILE A 150 -18.94 20.34 -0.89
N ASP A 151 -18.84 21.60 -1.30
CA ASP A 151 -17.71 22.19 -2.01
C ASP A 151 -16.47 22.15 -1.10
N THR A 152 -15.73 21.04 -1.12
CA THR A 152 -14.39 20.97 -0.50
C THR A 152 -13.38 21.62 -1.45
N ARG A 153 -13.45 22.94 -1.58
CA ARG A 153 -12.32 23.72 -2.10
C ARG A 153 -11.12 23.48 -1.18
N PRO A 154 -9.90 23.27 -1.72
CA PRO A 154 -8.71 23.19 -0.90
C PRO A 154 -8.56 24.52 -0.15
N ALA A 155 -8.70 24.46 1.18
CA ALA A 155 -8.34 25.56 2.03
C ALA A 155 -6.87 25.94 1.77
N LYS A 156 -6.68 27.24 1.63
CA LYS A 156 -5.44 28.01 1.57
C LYS A 156 -4.20 27.25 2.07
N ARG A 157 -3.14 27.30 1.25
CA ARG A 157 -1.75 26.98 1.65
C ARG A 157 -1.46 27.50 3.06
N PRO A 158 -0.83 26.71 3.95
CA PRO A 158 -0.35 27.24 5.21
C PRO A 158 0.74 28.27 4.90
N ARG A 159 0.46 29.52 5.26
CA ARG A 159 1.45 30.58 5.36
C ARG A 159 2.28 30.25 6.60
N ASN A 160 3.57 30.02 6.44
CA ASN A 160 4.52 29.93 7.55
C ASN A 160 4.52 31.28 8.29
N GLU A 161 3.76 31.36 9.38
CA GLU A 161 3.89 32.38 10.40
C GLU A 161 4.72 31.77 11.52
N ASN A 162 5.96 32.28 11.65
CA ASN A 162 6.82 32.04 12.79
C ASN A 162 6.15 32.68 14.02
N THR A 163 5.50 31.85 14.84
CA THR A 163 5.07 32.26 16.18
C THR A 163 6.19 31.96 17.15
N GLU A 164 7.03 32.97 17.38
CA GLU A 164 7.86 33.07 18.57
C GLU A 164 6.95 33.08 19.80
N ILE A 165 6.98 32.00 20.58
CA ILE A 165 6.40 31.96 21.91
C ILE A 165 7.39 32.67 22.84
N GLY A 166 7.11 33.94 23.11
CA GLY A 166 7.67 34.67 24.23
C GLY A 166 7.08 34.15 25.53
N VAL A 167 7.93 33.64 26.42
CA VAL A 167 7.65 33.57 27.86
C VAL A 167 8.75 34.36 28.56
N ASP A 168 8.33 35.48 29.13
CA ASP A 168 9.10 36.32 30.02
C ASP A 168 9.56 35.53 31.25
N GLN A 169 10.87 35.54 31.52
CA GLN A 169 11.34 35.64 32.90
C GLN A 169 12.70 36.35 33.00
N ARG A 170 12.65 37.49 33.68
CA ARG A 170 13.76 38.36 34.05
C ARG A 170 14.81 37.61 34.87
N ASN A 171 16.09 37.83 34.57
CA ASN A 171 17.03 38.61 35.39
C ASN A 171 18.47 38.43 34.89
N GLY A 172 19.25 39.52 34.88
CA GLY A 172 20.70 39.43 35.08
C GLY A 172 21.59 39.75 33.88
N ALA A 173 21.76 41.05 33.64
CA ALA A 173 23.03 41.74 33.39
C ALA A 173 24.05 41.20 32.36
N SER A 174 24.39 42.13 31.47
CA SER A 174 25.74 42.38 30.95
C SER A 174 26.14 41.74 29.61
N THR A 175 26.14 42.62 28.61
CA THR A 175 27.29 42.88 27.73
C THR A 175 27.66 41.79 26.73
N SER A 176 27.22 41.94 25.48
CA SER A 176 28.13 42.15 24.34
C SER A 176 27.35 42.12 23.04
N ARG A 177 27.51 43.20 22.27
CA ARG A 177 27.10 43.35 20.87
C ARG A 177 27.70 42.21 20.03
N LEU A 178 26.88 41.56 19.21
CA LEU A 178 27.22 41.29 17.81
C LEU A 178 25.91 41.08 17.03
N VAL A 179 25.50 42.11 16.30
CA VAL A 179 24.40 42.06 15.35
C VAL A 179 24.96 41.42 14.09
N THR A 180 24.71 40.13 13.87
CA THR A 180 24.94 39.49 12.58
C THR A 180 23.67 39.67 11.76
N ALA A 181 23.62 40.77 11.01
CA ALA A 181 22.56 41.03 10.05
C ALA A 181 22.46 39.85 9.07
N THR A 182 21.31 39.17 9.07
CA THR A 182 20.97 38.16 8.08
C THR A 182 20.67 38.89 6.77
N SER A 183 21.70 39.06 5.95
CA SER A 183 21.61 39.64 4.62
C SER A 183 20.78 38.71 3.73
N THR A 184 19.56 39.15 3.44
CA THR A 184 18.81 38.68 2.28
C THR A 184 19.62 39.07 1.03
N PRO A 185 19.98 38.13 0.13
CA PRO A 185 20.74 38.50 -1.06
C PRO A 185 19.81 39.29 -1.98
N GLN A 186 19.96 40.61 -1.98
CA GLN A 186 19.47 41.47 -3.05
C GLN A 186 20.13 41.00 -4.35
N TYR A 187 19.34 40.37 -5.21
CA TYR A 187 19.69 40.14 -6.61
C TYR A 187 19.79 41.50 -7.30
N SER A 188 20.97 42.10 -7.24
CA SER A 188 21.37 43.16 -8.15
C SER A 188 21.36 42.59 -9.57
N ARG A 189 20.33 42.97 -10.35
CA ARG A 189 20.27 42.79 -11.80
C ARG A 189 21.48 43.49 -12.42
N THR A 190 22.53 42.75 -12.71
CA THR A 190 23.55 43.15 -13.66
C THR A 190 23.00 42.96 -15.09
N PRO A 191 23.32 43.87 -16.03
CA PRO A 191 22.89 43.74 -17.41
C PRO A 191 23.50 42.48 -18.01
N SER A 192 22.63 41.66 -18.59
CA SER A 192 22.87 40.36 -19.19
C SER A 192 23.82 40.48 -20.38
N VAL A 193 25.13 40.37 -20.14
CA VAL A 193 26.06 39.90 -21.16
C VAL A 193 25.79 38.41 -21.30
N ILE A 194 25.11 38.02 -22.39
CA ILE A 194 24.87 36.63 -22.74
C ILE A 194 26.24 35.98 -22.94
N PRO A 195 26.65 34.99 -22.13
CA PRO A 195 27.89 34.28 -22.40
C PRO A 195 27.68 33.48 -23.70
N GLU A 196 28.40 33.81 -24.77
CA GLU A 196 28.31 33.13 -26.08
C GLU A 196 28.85 31.67 -26.05
N SER A 197 29.24 31.16 -24.89
CA SER A 197 29.73 29.79 -24.75
C SER A 197 28.58 28.80 -24.48
N THR A 198 28.38 27.88 -25.43
CA THR A 198 27.43 26.76 -25.34
C THR A 198 27.68 25.86 -24.11
N GLU A 199 28.89 25.86 -23.56
CA GLU A 199 29.25 25.06 -22.39
C GLU A 199 28.49 25.47 -21.12
N TRP A 200 28.20 26.76 -20.93
CA TRP A 200 27.41 27.21 -19.77
C TRP A 200 26.00 26.64 -19.79
N LEU A 201 25.39 26.56 -20.98
CA LEU A 201 24.05 26.03 -21.16
C LEU A 201 24.02 24.52 -20.84
N HIS A 202 25.01 23.75 -21.29
CA HIS A 202 25.13 22.34 -20.94
C HIS A 202 25.33 22.13 -19.44
N ALA A 203 26.22 22.89 -18.80
CA ALA A 203 26.42 22.83 -17.36
C ALA A 203 25.13 23.16 -16.59
N ARG A 204 24.36 24.14 -17.07
CA ARG A 204 23.08 24.52 -16.47
C ARG A 204 22.02 23.44 -16.64
N ILE A 205 21.94 22.79 -17.81
CA ILE A 205 21.03 21.65 -18.03
C ILE A 205 21.37 20.51 -17.07
N THR A 206 22.64 20.09 -17.00
CA THR A 206 23.06 19.00 -16.09
C THR A 206 22.77 19.34 -14.63
N GLN A 207 22.95 20.60 -14.22
CA GLN A 207 22.56 21.04 -12.88
C GLN A 207 21.05 20.88 -12.65
N LEU A 208 20.22 21.40 -13.55
CA LEU A 208 18.76 21.32 -13.43
C LEU A 208 18.26 19.86 -13.43
N GLU A 209 18.87 18.99 -14.23
CA GLU A 209 18.57 17.55 -14.24
C GLU A 209 18.87 16.92 -12.88
N SER A 210 20.01 17.24 -12.28
CA SER A 210 20.38 16.75 -10.95
C SER A 210 19.46 17.27 -9.84
N GLU A 211 19.03 18.54 -9.91
CA GLU A 211 18.06 19.14 -8.98
C GLU A 211 16.69 18.46 -9.13
N LEU A 212 16.25 18.20 -10.36
CA LEU A 212 15.00 17.51 -10.66
C LEU A 212 15.03 16.08 -10.11
N GLU A 213 16.10 15.33 -10.34
CA GLU A 213 16.24 13.97 -9.81
C GLU A 213 16.27 13.95 -8.27
N SER A 214 16.97 14.90 -7.65
CA SER A 214 16.94 15.06 -6.19
C SER A 214 15.54 15.36 -5.66
N THR A 215 14.75 16.19 -6.36
CA THR A 215 13.37 16.50 -5.95
C THR A 215 12.42 15.32 -6.11
N ARG A 216 12.61 14.49 -7.16
CA ARG A 216 11.87 13.24 -7.34
C ARG A 216 12.18 12.25 -6.22
N ALA A 217 13.46 12.05 -5.91
CA ALA A 217 13.87 11.17 -4.82
C ALA A 217 13.29 11.61 -3.46
N ALA A 218 13.30 12.92 -3.17
CA ALA A 218 12.70 13.46 -1.94
C ALA A 218 11.18 13.25 -1.88
N ARG A 219 10.48 13.45 -3.01
CA ARG A 219 9.04 13.19 -3.10
C ARG A 219 8.71 11.72 -2.88
N ASP A 220 9.46 10.81 -3.51
CA ASP A 220 9.21 9.38 -3.42
C ASP A 220 9.47 8.87 -1.98
N LEU A 221 10.50 9.42 -1.31
CA LEU A 221 10.72 9.18 0.12
C LEU A 221 9.52 9.65 0.96
N ALA A 222 9.04 10.88 0.75
CA ALA A 222 7.89 11.41 1.50
C ALA A 222 6.61 10.58 1.28
N VAL A 223 6.36 10.09 0.06
CA VAL A 223 5.23 9.19 -0.24
C VAL A 223 5.40 7.86 0.49
N SER A 224 6.62 7.31 0.53
CA SER A 224 6.89 6.07 1.26
C SER A 224 6.70 6.22 2.78
N GLU A 225 7.11 7.35 3.37
CA GLU A 225 6.91 7.67 4.78
C GLU A 225 5.42 7.80 5.12
N GLN A 226 4.66 8.49 4.27
CA GLN A 226 3.21 8.62 4.43
C GLN A 226 2.51 7.25 4.37
N HIS A 227 2.97 6.35 3.49
CA HIS A 227 2.43 5.00 3.38
C HIS A 227 2.71 4.16 4.64
N VAL A 228 3.95 4.22 5.17
CA VAL A 228 4.32 3.54 6.42
C VAL A 228 3.49 4.06 7.59
N ALA A 229 3.27 5.37 7.69
CA ALA A 229 2.42 5.97 8.72
C ALA A 229 0.96 5.50 8.63
N ALA A 230 0.42 5.39 7.40
CA ALA A 230 -0.94 4.88 7.19
C ALA A 230 -1.09 3.41 7.60
N ILE A 231 -0.11 2.56 7.25
CA ILE A 231 -0.10 1.15 7.66
C ILE A 231 0.00 1.03 9.19
N SER A 232 0.90 1.80 9.81
CA SER A 232 1.10 1.78 11.27
C SER A 232 -0.18 2.16 12.01
N HIS A 233 -0.85 3.24 11.59
CA HIS A 233 -2.11 3.65 12.19
C HIS A 233 -3.24 2.62 11.98
N HIS A 234 -3.29 1.98 10.81
CA HIS A 234 -4.25 0.90 10.57
C HIS A 234 -4.03 -0.30 11.49
N ALA A 235 -2.77 -0.75 11.63
CA ALA A 235 -2.38 -1.82 12.53
C ALA A 235 -2.72 -1.49 14.00
N GLU A 236 -2.48 -0.25 14.42
CA GLU A 236 -2.85 0.23 15.76
C GLU A 236 -4.37 0.18 15.98
N GLN A 237 -5.17 0.65 15.01
CA GLN A 237 -6.62 0.57 15.10
C GLN A 237 -7.13 -0.86 15.17
N GLN A 238 -6.52 -1.78 14.42
CA GLN A 238 -6.86 -3.19 14.47
C GLN A 238 -6.54 -3.78 15.84
N ALA A 239 -5.33 -3.55 16.37
CA ALA A 239 -4.94 -4.00 17.70
C ALA A 239 -5.89 -3.47 18.79
N ARG A 240 -6.35 -2.21 18.68
CA ARG A 240 -7.36 -1.65 19.60
C ARG A 240 -8.71 -2.37 19.52
N ARG A 241 -9.18 -2.74 18.32
CA ARG A 241 -10.44 -3.50 18.15
C ARG A 241 -10.32 -4.90 18.73
N GLU A 242 -9.21 -5.58 18.48
CA GLU A 242 -8.94 -6.92 19.01
C GLU A 242 -8.85 -6.90 20.54
N ALA A 243 -8.16 -5.91 21.12
CA ALA A 243 -8.11 -5.72 22.57
C ALA A 243 -9.49 -5.46 23.19
N MET A 244 -10.34 -4.65 22.54
CA MET A 244 -11.72 -4.44 22.99
C MET A 244 -12.57 -5.71 22.88
N ALA A 245 -12.41 -6.50 21.82
CA ALA A 245 -13.11 -7.78 21.67
C ALA A 245 -12.69 -8.79 22.74
N GLN A 246 -11.38 -8.89 23.03
CA GLN A 246 -10.86 -9.74 24.10
C GLN A 246 -11.38 -9.29 25.47
N LYS A 247 -11.37 -7.98 25.76
CA LYS A 247 -11.92 -7.43 27.00
C LYS A 247 -13.41 -7.78 27.15
N SER A 248 -14.20 -7.60 26.10
CA SER A 248 -15.63 -7.94 26.10
C SER A 248 -15.85 -9.45 26.31
N SER A 249 -15.05 -10.30 25.68
CA SER A 249 -15.11 -11.75 25.88
C SER A 249 -14.77 -12.16 27.32
N ALA A 250 -13.74 -11.54 27.92
CA ALA A 250 -13.34 -11.79 29.30
C ALA A 250 -14.42 -11.34 30.30
N GLU A 251 -15.04 -10.17 30.05
CA GLU A 251 -16.15 -9.66 30.87
C GLU A 251 -17.39 -10.56 30.77
N ALA A 252 -17.72 -11.05 29.58
CA ALA A 252 -18.80 -12.01 29.40
C ALA A 252 -18.52 -13.34 30.12
N ALA A 253 -17.28 -13.83 30.10
CA ALA A 253 -16.88 -15.02 30.85
C ALA A 253 -17.00 -14.81 32.37
N LYS A 254 -16.58 -13.65 32.88
CA LYS A 254 -16.73 -13.28 34.30
C LYS A 254 -18.21 -13.23 34.70
N SER A 255 -19.06 -12.62 33.89
CA SER A 255 -20.51 -12.54 34.15
C SER A 255 -21.18 -13.93 34.19
N ARG A 256 -20.77 -14.86 33.31
CA ARG A 256 -21.24 -16.25 33.37
C ARG A 256 -20.81 -16.95 34.66
N ALA A 257 -19.56 -16.79 35.08
CA ALA A 257 -19.06 -17.37 36.33
C ALA A 257 -19.82 -16.81 37.56
N GLU A 258 -20.12 -15.51 37.59
CA GLU A 258 -20.93 -14.89 38.66
C GLU A 258 -22.37 -15.42 38.67
N ALA A 259 -22.97 -15.64 37.50
CA ALA A 259 -24.30 -16.22 37.38
C ALA A 259 -24.33 -17.69 37.86
N GLU A 260 -23.30 -18.48 37.54
CA GLU A 260 -23.14 -19.84 38.03
C GLU A 260 -22.92 -19.89 39.54
N GLN A 261 -22.09 -19.01 40.09
CA GLN A 261 -21.89 -18.90 41.54
C GLN A 261 -23.20 -18.56 42.26
N SER A 262 -23.97 -17.61 41.73
CA SER A 262 -25.28 -17.23 42.29
C SER A 262 -26.25 -18.40 42.26
N ARG A 263 -26.29 -19.15 41.14
CA ARG A 263 -27.12 -20.34 41.00
C ARG A 263 -26.74 -21.42 42.03
N LEU A 264 -25.45 -21.70 42.22
CA LEU A 264 -24.98 -22.69 43.19
C LEU A 264 -25.34 -22.29 44.63
N LEU A 265 -25.21 -21.00 44.98
CA LEU A 265 -25.62 -20.50 46.29
C LEU A 265 -27.13 -20.69 46.52
N SER A 266 -27.97 -20.38 45.53
CA SER A 266 -29.42 -20.62 45.62
C SER A 266 -29.77 -22.12 45.71
N GLU A 267 -29.06 -22.99 45.01
CA GLU A 267 -29.26 -24.45 45.13
C GLU A 267 -28.89 -24.95 46.53
N LEU A 268 -27.79 -24.47 47.13
CA LEU A 268 -27.40 -24.79 48.50
C LEU A 268 -28.42 -24.30 49.53
N GLU A 269 -28.91 -23.07 49.39
CA GLU A 269 -29.95 -22.51 50.27
C GLU A 269 -31.27 -23.33 50.19
N ARG A 270 -31.63 -23.77 48.99
CA ARG A 270 -32.79 -24.66 48.78
C ARG A 270 -32.61 -26.04 49.41
N ILE A 271 -31.39 -26.58 49.41
CA ILE A 271 -31.10 -27.87 50.07
C ILE A 271 -31.13 -27.71 51.59
N ALA A 272 -30.52 -26.65 52.12
CA ALA A 272 -30.52 -26.35 53.54
C ALA A 272 -31.94 -26.16 54.11
N SER A 273 -32.83 -25.49 53.35
CA SER A 273 -34.24 -25.31 53.73
C SER A 273 -35.10 -26.58 53.67
N ARG A 274 -34.67 -27.62 52.96
CA ARG A 274 -35.36 -28.93 52.92
C ARG A 274 -34.96 -29.88 54.06
N GLN A 275 -33.81 -29.65 54.68
CA GLN A 275 -33.30 -30.53 55.74
C GLN A 275 -34.10 -30.56 57.06
N PRO A 276 -34.78 -29.50 57.54
CA PRO A 276 -35.48 -29.56 58.82
C PRO A 276 -36.83 -30.30 58.78
N THR A 277 -37.40 -30.58 57.61
CA THR A 277 -38.72 -31.24 57.49
C THR A 277 -38.65 -32.76 57.44
N LEU A 278 -37.48 -33.34 57.15
CA LEU A 278 -37.31 -34.80 57.01
C LEU A 278 -36.93 -35.54 58.30
N LEU A 279 -36.79 -34.85 59.43
CA LEU A 279 -36.42 -35.44 60.73
C LEU A 279 -37.60 -35.57 61.72
N MET A 280 -38.85 -35.33 61.29
CA MET A 280 -40.05 -35.42 62.14
C MET A 280 -41.07 -36.50 61.70
N GLU A 281 -40.78 -37.31 60.67
CA GLU A 281 -41.65 -38.41 60.20
C GLU A 281 -40.95 -39.77 60.25
N GLU A 282 -40.36 -40.13 61.39
CA GLU A 282 -40.03 -41.53 61.70
C GLU A 282 -40.55 -41.85 63.11
N ASN A 283 -41.87 -41.98 63.26
CA ASN A 283 -42.46 -42.73 64.37
C ASN A 283 -43.92 -43.06 64.09
N GLY A 284 -44.17 -44.31 63.68
CA GLY A 284 -45.47 -44.94 63.79
C GLY A 284 -45.91 -45.70 62.55
N SER A 285 -45.78 -47.03 62.57
CA SER A 285 -46.89 -47.96 62.29
C SER A 285 -46.35 -49.36 62.02
N GLY A 286 -46.53 -50.25 62.99
CA GLY A 286 -46.39 -51.69 62.80
C GLY A 286 -47.64 -52.22 62.11
N GLY A 287 -47.46 -52.91 60.98
CA GLY A 287 -48.56 -53.61 60.32
C GLY A 287 -48.17 -54.23 58.99
N SER A 288 -48.27 -55.57 58.91
CA SER A 288 -48.24 -56.40 57.70
C SER A 288 -46.87 -56.65 57.04
N SER A 289 -46.39 -57.88 57.15
CA SER A 289 -45.06 -58.37 56.71
C SER A 289 -45.04 -58.95 55.29
N LYS A 290 -45.95 -58.56 54.39
CA LYS A 290 -45.96 -59.00 52.98
C LYS A 290 -45.66 -57.94 51.91
N PRO A 291 -45.96 -56.64 52.06
CA PRO A 291 -45.60 -55.64 51.04
C PRO A 291 -44.16 -55.10 51.17
N ARG A 292 -43.44 -55.38 52.27
CA ARG A 292 -42.09 -54.85 52.53
C ARG A 292 -41.01 -55.46 51.63
N THR A 293 -41.16 -56.72 51.24
CA THR A 293 -40.18 -57.40 50.36
C THR A 293 -40.27 -56.88 48.93
N GLU A 294 -41.49 -56.63 48.43
CA GLU A 294 -41.69 -56.04 47.09
C GLU A 294 -41.15 -54.61 47.03
N LEU A 295 -41.31 -53.83 48.10
CA LEU A 295 -40.81 -52.46 48.19
C LEU A 295 -39.28 -52.41 48.22
N LEU A 296 -38.63 -53.33 48.95
CA LEU A 296 -37.17 -53.48 48.96
C LEU A 296 -36.63 -53.96 47.61
N GLU A 297 -37.35 -54.84 46.91
CA GLU A 297 -36.96 -55.31 45.58
C GLU A 297 -37.07 -54.19 44.53
N GLN A 298 -38.11 -53.37 44.62
CA GLN A 298 -38.23 -52.14 43.82
C GLN A 298 -37.10 -51.15 44.13
N GLU A 299 -36.80 -50.89 45.40
CA GLU A 299 -35.75 -49.96 45.81
C GLU A 299 -34.35 -50.44 45.35
N LEU A 300 -34.08 -51.74 45.43
CA LEU A 300 -32.87 -52.35 44.86
C LEU A 300 -32.80 -52.22 43.34
N GLY A 301 -33.94 -52.33 42.65
CA GLY A 301 -34.04 -52.05 41.21
C GLY A 301 -33.66 -50.62 40.88
N GLU A 302 -34.24 -49.65 41.58
CA GLU A 302 -33.95 -48.23 41.37
C GLU A 302 -32.50 -47.86 41.70
N ILE A 303 -31.91 -48.43 42.76
CA ILE A 303 -30.49 -48.20 43.09
C ILE A 303 -29.59 -48.71 41.96
N ARG A 304 -29.90 -49.88 41.39
CA ARG A 304 -29.15 -50.45 40.27
C ARG A 304 -29.24 -49.58 39.01
N ASP A 305 -30.42 -49.04 38.72
CA ASP A 305 -30.62 -48.12 37.60
C ASP A 305 -29.87 -46.80 37.80
N ARG A 306 -29.88 -46.26 39.03
CA ARG A 306 -29.09 -45.06 39.38
C ARG A 306 -27.60 -45.33 39.23
N GLU A 307 -27.12 -46.49 39.69
CA GLU A 307 -25.71 -46.89 39.57
C GLU A 307 -25.30 -47.02 38.10
N ASN A 308 -26.12 -47.68 37.27
CA ASN A 308 -25.88 -47.78 35.83
C ASN A 308 -25.83 -46.40 35.17
N LYS A 309 -26.74 -45.50 35.53
CA LYS A 309 -26.75 -44.11 35.03
C LYS A 309 -25.49 -43.35 35.42
N HIS A 310 -25.04 -43.48 36.67
CA HIS A 310 -23.79 -42.87 37.12
C HIS A 310 -22.57 -43.46 36.41
N HIS A 311 -22.58 -44.77 36.15
CA HIS A 311 -21.52 -45.43 35.38
C HIS A 311 -21.43 -44.90 33.95
N LEU A 312 -22.56 -44.73 33.26
CA LEU A 312 -22.66 -44.11 31.94
C LEU A 312 -22.18 -42.65 31.93
N GLN A 313 -22.54 -41.87 32.95
CA GLN A 313 -22.07 -40.48 33.08
C GLN A 313 -20.56 -40.43 33.29
N LYS A 314 -20.01 -41.32 34.12
CA LYS A 314 -18.57 -41.40 34.38
C LYS A 314 -17.79 -41.74 33.12
N SER A 315 -18.21 -42.77 32.37
CA SER A 315 -17.53 -43.13 31.12
C SER A 315 -17.63 -42.04 30.05
N HIS A 316 -18.76 -41.30 30.01
CA HIS A 316 -18.89 -40.14 29.13
C HIS A 316 -17.91 -39.01 29.49
N LEU A 317 -17.76 -38.70 30.78
CA LEU A 317 -16.81 -37.69 31.25
C LEU A 317 -15.36 -38.12 31.02
N GLU A 318 -15.02 -39.39 31.22
CA GLU A 318 -13.70 -39.94 30.91
C GLU A 318 -13.37 -39.80 29.42
N LEU A 319 -14.33 -40.09 28.52
CA LEU A 319 -14.17 -39.90 27.09
C LEU A 319 -13.95 -38.41 26.73
N GLN A 320 -14.71 -37.49 27.33
CA GLN A 320 -14.52 -36.05 27.11
C GLN A 320 -13.15 -35.58 27.60
N LEU A 321 -12.68 -36.10 28.73
CA LEU A 321 -11.39 -35.76 29.32
C LEU A 321 -10.22 -36.23 28.43
N GLU A 322 -10.29 -37.45 27.89
CA GLU A 322 -9.29 -37.95 26.94
C GLU A 322 -9.30 -37.15 25.63
N LYS A 323 -10.49 -36.76 25.14
CA LYS A 323 -10.59 -35.88 23.97
C LYS A 323 -9.93 -34.51 24.23
N ALA A 324 -10.21 -33.89 25.37
CA ALA A 324 -9.63 -32.61 25.74
C ALA A 324 -8.09 -32.71 25.89
N LYS A 325 -7.57 -33.83 26.44
CA LYS A 325 -6.13 -34.07 26.51
C LYS A 325 -5.49 -34.16 25.12
N ALA A 326 -6.13 -34.84 24.17
CA ALA A 326 -5.64 -34.95 22.80
C ALA A 326 -5.61 -33.56 22.12
N GLU A 327 -6.68 -32.77 22.26
CA GLU A 327 -6.76 -31.40 21.74
C GLU A 327 -5.67 -30.50 22.36
N ILE A 328 -5.41 -30.61 23.67
CA ILE A 328 -4.30 -29.90 24.33
C ILE A 328 -2.94 -30.33 23.76
N GLY A 329 -2.77 -31.62 23.45
CA GLY A 329 -1.56 -32.13 22.81
C GLY A 329 -1.31 -31.51 21.44
N GLU A 330 -2.36 -31.46 20.61
CA GLU A 330 -2.33 -30.84 19.27
C GLU A 330 -2.00 -29.34 19.34
N LEU A 331 -2.67 -28.60 20.24
CA LEU A 331 -2.40 -27.18 20.46
C LEU A 331 -0.97 -26.92 20.93
N LYS A 332 -0.38 -27.81 21.73
CA LYS A 332 1.03 -27.71 22.14
C LYS A 332 1.99 -27.91 20.96
N SER A 333 1.71 -28.87 20.07
CA SER A 333 2.53 -29.05 18.86
C SER A 333 2.44 -27.86 17.92
N ASP A 334 1.24 -27.28 17.76
CA ASP A 334 1.04 -26.08 16.93
C ASP A 334 1.76 -24.86 17.52
N LEU A 335 1.71 -24.70 18.85
CA LEU A 335 2.45 -23.66 19.55
C LEU A 335 3.96 -23.79 19.34
N ALA A 336 4.51 -25.01 19.41
CA ALA A 336 5.92 -25.25 19.13
C ALA A 336 6.29 -24.94 17.66
N SER A 337 5.46 -25.34 16.70
CA SER A 337 5.69 -25.05 15.28
C SER A 337 5.62 -23.56 14.96
N THR A 338 4.69 -22.83 15.58
CA THR A 338 4.58 -21.38 15.41
C THR A 338 5.76 -20.64 16.04
N GLN A 339 6.27 -21.11 17.18
CA GLN A 339 7.49 -20.57 17.78
C GLN A 339 8.72 -20.76 16.87
N GLU A 340 8.91 -21.95 16.29
CA GLU A 340 10.03 -22.20 15.37
C GLU A 340 9.97 -21.29 14.12
N LYS A 341 8.76 -21.08 13.57
CA LYS A 341 8.55 -20.13 12.47
C LYS A 341 8.88 -18.70 12.90
N LEU A 342 8.49 -18.30 14.10
CA LEU A 342 8.81 -16.97 14.63
C LEU A 342 10.32 -16.78 14.74
N ASP A 343 11.04 -17.73 15.32
CA ASP A 343 12.51 -17.68 15.48
C ASP A 343 13.23 -17.63 14.13
N SER A 344 12.72 -18.37 13.13
CA SER A 344 13.21 -18.34 11.75
C SER A 344 13.01 -16.96 11.11
N THR A 345 11.82 -16.36 11.27
CA THR A 345 11.54 -15.02 10.74
C THR A 345 12.38 -13.93 11.41
N GLN A 346 12.60 -14.03 12.73
CA GLN A 346 13.46 -13.12 13.47
C GLN A 346 14.90 -13.19 12.96
N SER A 347 15.45 -14.40 12.78
CA SER A 347 16.79 -14.60 12.24
C SER A 347 16.96 -14.04 10.82
N SER A 348 15.93 -14.20 9.98
CA SER A 348 15.89 -13.63 8.62
C SER A 348 15.89 -12.09 8.64
N LEU A 349 15.14 -11.49 9.56
CA LEU A 349 15.06 -10.05 9.75
C LEU A 349 16.40 -9.46 10.20
N GLU A 350 17.08 -10.08 11.17
CA GLU A 350 18.42 -9.66 11.58
C GLU A 350 19.45 -9.74 10.44
N LEU A 351 19.37 -10.78 9.61
CA LEU A 351 20.25 -10.90 8.43
C LEU A 351 20.02 -9.75 7.45
N LEU A 352 18.75 -9.38 7.23
CA LEU A 352 18.39 -8.27 6.36
C LEU A 352 18.88 -6.92 6.92
N GLU A 353 18.75 -6.70 8.23
CA GLU A 353 19.26 -5.50 8.90
C GLU A 353 20.79 -5.37 8.79
N ARG A 354 21.51 -6.49 8.95
CA ARG A 354 22.98 -6.53 8.73
C ARG A 354 23.34 -6.18 7.28
N LYS A 355 22.58 -6.69 6.29
CA LYS A 355 22.78 -6.35 4.87
C LYS A 355 22.53 -4.87 4.60
N TYR A 356 21.45 -4.30 5.14
CA TYR A 356 21.13 -2.88 4.99
C TYR A 356 22.21 -1.99 5.63
N SER A 357 22.66 -2.34 6.83
CA SER A 357 23.75 -1.64 7.52
C SER A 357 25.08 -1.70 6.74
N SER A 358 25.37 -2.82 6.09
CA SER A 358 26.52 -2.96 5.19
C SER A 358 26.39 -2.07 3.95
N ALA A 359 25.23 -2.07 3.29
CA ALA A 359 24.97 -1.21 2.13
C ALA A 359 25.06 0.28 2.48
N ARG A 360 24.50 0.68 3.63
CA ARG A 360 24.58 2.06 4.15
C ARG A 360 26.02 2.51 4.36
N ARG A 361 26.89 1.66 4.93
CA ARG A 361 28.33 1.96 5.08
C ARG A 361 29.04 2.12 3.74
N LYS A 362 28.76 1.24 2.76
CA LYS A 362 29.32 1.37 1.40
C LYS A 362 28.88 2.65 0.70
N TYR A 363 27.62 3.04 0.87
CA TYR A 363 27.10 4.31 0.36
C TYR A 363 27.81 5.50 1.01
N GLY A 364 27.97 5.49 2.34
CA GLY A 364 28.72 6.52 3.07
C GLY A 364 30.15 6.68 2.55
N ALA A 365 30.89 5.58 2.42
CA ALA A 365 32.25 5.60 1.87
C ALA A 365 32.32 6.12 0.42
N SER A 366 31.33 5.79 -0.41
CA SER A 366 31.26 6.27 -1.80
C SER A 366 30.95 7.77 -1.85
N LYS A 367 30.06 8.25 -0.98
CA LYS A 367 29.73 9.68 -0.83
C LYS A 367 30.96 10.48 -0.39
N GLU A 368 31.75 9.98 0.55
CA GLU A 368 33.00 10.62 0.99
C GLU A 368 34.02 10.71 -0.13
N LYS A 369 34.22 9.62 -0.90
CA LYS A 369 35.08 9.63 -2.09
C LYS A 369 34.64 10.66 -3.13
N LEU A 370 33.33 10.74 -3.40
CA LEU A 370 32.78 11.74 -4.32
C LEU A 370 33.01 13.18 -3.81
N GLY A 371 32.88 13.40 -2.50
CA GLY A 371 33.24 14.66 -1.85
C GLY A 371 34.71 15.04 -2.07
N ALA A 372 35.64 14.09 -1.91
CA ALA A 372 37.06 14.30 -2.16
C ALA A 372 37.37 14.61 -3.63
N TYR A 373 36.69 13.97 -4.58
CA TYR A 373 36.83 14.31 -6.00
C TYR A 373 36.30 15.71 -6.32
N LYS A 374 35.19 16.12 -5.71
CA LYS A 374 34.63 17.46 -5.88
C LYS A 374 35.60 18.55 -5.42
N THR A 375 36.18 18.40 -4.23
CA THR A 375 37.15 19.38 -3.70
C THR A 375 38.43 19.42 -4.53
N ARG A 376 38.91 18.26 -4.99
CA ARG A 376 40.05 18.20 -5.93
C ARG A 376 39.76 18.94 -7.24
N LEU A 377 38.59 18.71 -7.84
CA LEU A 377 38.18 19.38 -9.07
C LEU A 377 38.09 20.90 -8.89
N GLU A 378 37.56 21.36 -7.76
CA GLU A 378 37.49 22.79 -7.43
C GLU A 378 38.88 23.41 -7.27
N ASN A 379 39.81 22.68 -6.63
CA ASN A 379 41.21 23.10 -6.54
C ASN A 379 41.85 23.20 -7.93
N GLU A 380 41.69 22.19 -8.79
CA GLU A 380 42.22 22.19 -10.16
C GLU A 380 41.65 23.36 -10.98
N ARG A 381 40.34 23.62 -10.90
CA ARG A 381 39.70 24.79 -11.54
C ARG A 381 40.28 26.11 -11.05
N SER A 382 40.55 26.24 -9.75
CA SER A 382 41.15 27.45 -9.18
C SER A 382 42.57 27.69 -9.69
N ILE A 383 43.36 26.62 -9.88
CA ILE A 383 44.72 26.69 -10.43
C ILE A 383 44.67 27.09 -11.91
N VAL A 384 43.80 26.46 -12.70
CA VAL A 384 43.63 26.79 -14.13
C VAL A 384 43.23 28.25 -14.29
N LYS A 385 42.29 28.74 -13.48
CA LYS A 385 41.91 30.17 -13.50
C LYS A 385 43.08 31.10 -13.18
N LYS A 386 43.88 30.79 -12.14
CA LYS A 386 45.09 31.58 -11.83
C LYS A 386 46.12 31.55 -12.96
N LEU A 387 46.29 30.41 -13.64
CA LEU A 387 47.17 30.28 -14.80
C LEU A 387 46.64 31.12 -15.96
N GLN A 388 45.33 31.08 -16.23
CA GLN A 388 44.69 31.91 -17.25
C GLN A 388 44.89 33.40 -16.95
N ASP A 389 44.65 33.83 -15.72
CA ASP A 389 44.80 35.23 -15.29
C ASP A 389 46.26 35.72 -15.34
N THR A 390 47.25 34.82 -15.26
CA THR A 390 48.68 35.16 -15.30
C THR A 390 49.29 35.06 -16.71
N LEU A 391 48.97 34.01 -17.47
CA LEU A 391 49.45 33.82 -18.85
C LEU A 391 48.82 34.80 -19.83
N THR A 392 47.52 35.09 -19.70
CA THR A 392 46.83 35.95 -20.67
C THR A 392 47.46 37.35 -20.74
N PRO A 393 47.66 38.08 -19.62
CA PRO A 393 48.30 39.39 -19.66
C PRO A 393 49.77 39.34 -20.06
N ALA A 394 50.51 38.30 -19.64
CA ALA A 394 51.92 38.15 -20.00
C ALA A 394 52.09 37.92 -21.50
N ALA A 395 51.25 37.07 -22.10
CA ALA A 395 51.23 36.81 -23.53
C ALA A 395 50.84 38.08 -24.33
N TYR A 396 49.80 38.80 -23.92
CA TYR A 396 49.42 40.06 -24.57
C TYR A 396 50.51 41.13 -24.46
N LYS A 397 51.19 41.26 -23.32
CA LYS A 397 52.34 42.16 -23.16
C LYS A 397 53.51 41.79 -24.08
N SER A 398 53.86 40.51 -24.13
CA SER A 398 54.92 40.02 -25.03
C SER A 398 54.57 40.24 -26.50
N LEU A 399 53.32 39.99 -26.89
CA LEU A 399 52.84 40.20 -28.25
C LEU A 399 52.86 41.70 -28.61
N GLY A 400 52.42 42.57 -27.70
CA GLY A 400 52.51 44.02 -27.87
C GLY A 400 53.95 44.49 -28.09
N ALA A 401 54.90 44.01 -27.29
CA ALA A 401 56.32 44.34 -27.45
C ALA A 401 56.89 43.86 -28.81
N THR A 402 56.47 42.69 -29.31
CA THR A 402 56.87 42.23 -30.64
C THR A 402 56.27 43.07 -31.77
N HIS A 403 55.02 43.54 -31.64
CA HIS A 403 54.41 44.44 -32.61
C HIS A 403 55.10 45.82 -32.62
N GLU A 404 55.47 46.34 -31.46
CA GLU A 404 56.24 47.58 -31.34
C GLU A 404 57.60 47.44 -32.04
N THR A 405 58.33 46.37 -31.76
CA THR A 405 59.63 46.07 -32.40
C THR A 405 59.50 45.93 -33.93
N LEU A 406 58.44 45.26 -34.41
CA LEU A 406 58.17 45.13 -35.84
C LEU A 406 57.82 46.48 -36.47
N GLY A 407 57.03 47.31 -35.78
CA GLY A 407 56.69 48.66 -36.21
C GLY A 407 57.94 49.55 -36.35
N GLU A 408 58.86 49.49 -35.38
CA GLU A 408 60.16 50.18 -35.45
C GLU A 408 61.01 49.68 -36.62
N PHE A 409 61.06 48.38 -36.84
CA PHE A 409 61.79 47.77 -37.96
C PHE A 409 61.23 48.21 -39.33
N LEU A 410 59.91 48.15 -39.51
CA LEU A 410 59.26 48.60 -40.74
C LEU A 410 59.46 50.10 -40.99
N SER A 411 59.42 50.90 -39.93
CA SER A 411 59.71 52.34 -39.99
C SER A 411 61.16 52.61 -40.44
N ALA A 412 62.14 51.86 -39.93
CA ALA A 412 63.54 51.97 -40.33
C ALA A 412 63.79 51.59 -41.81
N MET A 413 62.96 50.69 -42.36
CA MET A 413 62.99 50.28 -43.77
C MET A 413 62.31 51.28 -44.72
N GLY A 414 61.76 52.39 -44.22
CA GLY A 414 61.09 53.40 -45.03
C GLY A 414 59.72 52.98 -45.57
N LEU A 415 59.13 51.92 -45.01
CA LEU A 415 57.74 51.54 -45.31
C LEU A 415 56.79 52.41 -44.47
N PRO A 416 55.68 52.90 -45.04
CA PRO A 416 54.71 53.70 -44.30
C PRO A 416 54.14 52.89 -43.13
N SER A 417 54.17 53.46 -41.93
CA SER A 417 53.56 52.84 -40.76
C SER A 417 52.10 52.51 -41.04
N LEU A 418 51.73 51.26 -40.78
CA LEU A 418 50.36 50.73 -40.81
C LEU A 418 49.50 51.28 -39.65
N ASP A 419 49.79 52.50 -39.21
CA ASP A 419 49.16 53.18 -38.10
C ASP A 419 48.13 54.16 -38.64
N GLY A 420 46.91 53.68 -38.89
CA GLY A 420 45.80 54.53 -39.29
C GLY A 420 44.77 53.87 -40.18
N GLY A 421 43.92 53.01 -39.61
CA GLY A 421 42.85 52.38 -40.38
C GLY A 421 41.77 51.66 -39.60
N THR A 422 41.44 52.06 -38.37
CA THR A 422 40.30 51.50 -37.60
C THR A 422 39.39 52.61 -37.08
N SER A 423 38.78 53.36 -38.00
CA SER A 423 37.66 54.26 -37.67
C SER A 423 36.63 54.36 -38.79
N SER A 424 36.18 53.22 -39.34
CA SER A 424 34.89 53.19 -40.07
C SER A 424 34.40 51.76 -40.29
N LEU A 425 33.90 51.10 -39.25
CA LEU A 425 32.91 50.03 -39.43
C LEU A 425 31.55 50.67 -39.33
N LYS A 426 31.03 51.03 -40.51
CA LYS A 426 29.70 51.57 -40.73
C LYS A 426 28.69 50.46 -40.39
N GLU A 427 27.79 50.74 -39.44
CA GLU A 427 26.54 50.01 -39.28
C GLU A 427 25.78 50.07 -40.61
N GLU A 428 25.65 48.94 -41.28
CA GLU A 428 24.68 48.75 -42.36
C GLU A 428 23.60 47.81 -41.81
N SER A 429 22.53 48.44 -41.33
CA SER A 429 21.24 47.78 -41.12
C SER A 429 20.54 47.69 -42.47
N ASP A 430 20.24 46.48 -42.91
CA ASP A 430 19.02 46.12 -43.64
C ASP A 430 18.64 44.68 -43.30
#